data_AF-A0A557QY99-F1
#
_entry.id   AF-A0A557QY99-F1
#
_cell.length_a   1.000
_cell.length_b   1.000
_cell.length_c   1.000
_cell.angle_alpha   90.00
_cell.angle_beta   90.00
_cell.angle_gamma   90.00
#
_symmetry.space_group_name_H-M   'P 1'
#
loop_
_entity.id
_entity.type
_entity.pdbx_description
1 polymer ?
#
loop_
_entity_poly.entity_id
_entity_poly.type
_entity_poly.pdbx_seq_one_letter_code
_entity_poly.pdbx_strand_id
1 'polypeptide(L)'
;MVAIPASAAVPRVGDLSFVAINASEDGFALASFVDLVAGTQLFVTDKSWNGSALGAGGAFDSGEGVLSWTLSSALSAGSVVRFSAVDSAANVAVSDGTVSRSGSFSLAQTNESVMLYRDDGVGGVLPLAALGYGTSFASEIAGSGLEAKATALGGTVKFAEYTGDRSSAGGFGGYAESVGDPSQWAKLSSGDVSLMAPNLTAFTVMAPVPEPETYAMLLAGLGVVSAVARRRKHVG
;
A
#
# COMPACT_ATOMS: atom_id res chain seq x y z
N MET A 1 -0.97 -3.39 -27.92
CA MET A 1 0.18 -4.07 -27.29
C MET A 1 -0.28 -4.48 -25.92
N VAL A 2 -0.50 -5.76 -25.68
CA VAL A 2 -0.88 -6.27 -24.34
C VAL A 2 0.36 -6.12 -23.48
N ALA A 3 0.28 -5.33 -22.41
CA ALA A 3 1.36 -5.24 -21.42
C ALA A 3 1.62 -6.66 -20.90
N ILE A 4 2.86 -7.13 -21.04
CA ILE A 4 3.29 -8.37 -20.39
C ILE A 4 3.21 -8.08 -18.89
N PRO A 5 2.46 -8.87 -18.09
CA PRO A 5 2.39 -8.64 -16.65
C PRO A 5 3.82 -8.66 -16.09
N ALA A 6 4.14 -7.69 -15.24
CA ALA A 6 5.43 -7.64 -14.57
C ALA A 6 5.63 -8.94 -13.78
N SER A 7 6.87 -9.42 -13.71
CA SER A 7 7.21 -10.54 -12.83
C SER A 7 6.74 -10.22 -11.41
N ALA A 8 6.08 -11.17 -10.76
CA ALA A 8 5.62 -11.10 -9.38
C ALA A 8 6.69 -10.51 -8.46
N ALA A 9 6.40 -9.41 -7.78
CA ALA A 9 7.33 -8.81 -6.86
C ALA A 9 7.23 -9.48 -5.48
N VAL A 10 8.38 -9.78 -4.89
CA VAL A 10 8.44 -10.00 -3.43
C VAL A 10 8.36 -8.61 -2.80
N PRO A 11 7.29 -8.28 -2.06
CA PRO A 11 7.06 -6.92 -1.61
C PRO A 11 8.14 -6.45 -0.64
N ARG A 12 8.46 -5.16 -0.73
CA ARG A 12 9.45 -4.46 0.07
C ARG A 12 8.78 -3.29 0.80
N VAL A 13 9.55 -2.63 1.67
CA VAL A 13 9.11 -1.41 2.33
C VAL A 13 8.66 -0.39 1.28
N GLY A 14 7.43 0.12 1.45
CA GLY A 14 6.82 1.09 0.52
C GLY A 14 6.05 0.48 -0.65
N ASP A 15 6.07 -0.84 -0.84
CA ASP A 15 5.28 -1.50 -1.90
C ASP A 15 3.81 -1.72 -1.48
N LEU A 16 3.51 -1.61 -0.18
CA LEU A 16 2.16 -1.61 0.36
C LEU A 16 2.04 -0.50 1.40
N SER A 17 0.82 -0.01 1.64
CA SER A 17 0.56 0.99 2.68
C SER A 17 -0.85 0.88 3.22
N PHE A 18 -1.04 1.20 4.50
CA PHE A 18 -2.37 1.40 5.06
C PHE A 18 -2.98 2.67 4.46
N VAL A 19 -4.24 2.59 4.03
CA VAL A 19 -4.97 3.73 3.42
C VAL A 19 -6.28 4.04 4.12
N ALA A 20 -6.66 3.22 5.10
CA ALA A 20 -7.71 3.54 6.05
C ALA A 20 -7.60 2.70 7.32
N ILE A 21 -8.18 3.20 8.41
CA ILE A 21 -8.42 2.47 9.65
C ILE A 21 -9.78 2.88 10.24
N ASN A 22 -10.49 1.90 10.79
CA ASN A 22 -11.70 2.10 11.59
C ASN A 22 -11.54 1.37 12.92
N ALA A 23 -10.97 2.06 13.91
CA ALA A 23 -10.79 1.55 15.28
C ALA A 23 -12.12 1.44 16.07
N SER A 24 -13.25 1.90 15.52
CA SER A 24 -14.57 1.62 16.10
C SER A 24 -15.21 0.33 15.56
N GLU A 25 -14.76 -0.13 14.39
CA GLU A 25 -15.20 -1.38 13.75
C GLU A 25 -14.20 -2.53 13.97
N ASP A 26 -12.96 -2.21 14.34
CA ASP A 26 -11.82 -3.11 14.21
C ASP A 26 -11.62 -3.51 12.73
N GLY A 27 -11.29 -2.53 11.90
CA GLY A 27 -11.04 -2.72 10.47
C GLY A 27 -9.99 -1.76 9.91
N PHE A 28 -9.43 -2.10 8.76
CA PHE A 28 -8.47 -1.26 8.03
C PHE A 28 -8.45 -1.60 6.55
N ALA A 29 -7.77 -0.77 5.75
CA ALA A 29 -7.55 -1.04 4.32
C ALA A 29 -6.08 -0.89 3.95
N LEU A 30 -5.60 -1.76 3.06
CA LEU A 30 -4.25 -1.76 2.50
C LEU A 30 -4.30 -1.49 1.01
N ALA A 31 -3.46 -0.60 0.51
CA ALA A 31 -3.16 -0.49 -0.91
C ALA A 31 -1.87 -1.26 -1.24
N SER A 32 -1.85 -1.92 -2.39
CA SER A 32 -0.60 -2.44 -2.97
C SER A 32 -0.18 -1.56 -4.14
N PHE A 33 1.10 -1.28 -4.26
CA PHE A 33 1.74 -0.45 -5.30
C PHE A 33 2.57 -1.29 -6.28
N VAL A 34 2.53 -2.61 -6.12
CA VAL A 34 3.19 -3.60 -6.97
C VAL A 34 2.22 -4.73 -7.29
N ASP A 35 2.51 -5.51 -8.34
CA ASP A 35 1.76 -6.73 -8.62
C ASP A 35 2.17 -7.84 -7.64
N LEU A 36 1.19 -8.48 -7.01
CA LEU A 36 1.35 -9.65 -6.15
C LEU A 36 0.68 -10.87 -6.78
N VAL A 37 1.20 -12.06 -6.48
CA VAL A 37 0.66 -13.32 -7.01
C VAL A 37 -0.26 -14.01 -6.03
N ALA A 38 -1.15 -14.85 -6.58
CA ALA A 38 -1.93 -15.78 -5.76
C ALA A 38 -0.98 -16.64 -4.90
N GLY A 39 -1.37 -16.87 -3.65
CA GLY A 39 -0.56 -17.58 -2.66
C GLY A 39 0.47 -16.72 -1.94
N THR A 40 0.67 -15.45 -2.30
CA THR A 40 1.48 -14.53 -1.47
C THR A 40 0.86 -14.46 -0.07
N GLN A 41 1.69 -14.75 0.94
CA GLN A 41 1.31 -14.67 2.35
C GLN A 41 1.96 -13.45 3.00
N LEU A 42 1.14 -12.65 3.66
CA LEU A 42 1.50 -11.47 4.43
C LEU A 42 0.88 -11.57 5.81
N PHE A 43 1.39 -10.77 6.74
CA PHE A 43 0.94 -10.77 8.12
C PHE A 43 0.70 -9.35 8.60
N VAL A 44 -0.32 -9.18 9.44
CA VAL A 44 -0.61 -7.90 10.10
C VAL A 44 -0.62 -8.14 11.61
N THR A 45 0.00 -7.25 12.37
CA THR A 45 0.10 -7.35 13.83
C THR A 45 -0.17 -5.98 14.46
N ASP A 46 -0.77 -5.99 15.65
CA ASP A 46 -0.91 -4.83 16.54
C ASP A 46 0.30 -4.69 17.50
N LYS A 47 1.11 -5.75 17.61
CA LYS A 47 2.39 -5.75 18.35
C LYS A 47 3.30 -4.57 18.06
N SER A 48 3.96 -4.11 19.11
CA SER A 48 5.08 -3.18 19.02
C SER A 48 6.37 -3.89 18.58
N TRP A 49 7.25 -3.12 17.93
CA TRP A 49 8.60 -3.56 17.61
C TRP A 49 9.53 -3.39 18.82
N ASN A 50 10.48 -4.31 18.99
CA ASN A 50 11.33 -4.36 20.18
C ASN A 50 12.49 -3.34 20.24
N GLY A 51 12.54 -2.36 19.34
CA GLY A 51 13.60 -1.35 19.30
C GLY A 51 14.89 -1.77 18.58
N SER A 52 15.09 -3.05 18.27
CA SER A 52 16.34 -3.54 17.68
C SER A 52 16.32 -3.51 16.16
N ALA A 53 17.45 -3.24 15.54
CA ALA A 53 17.55 -3.19 14.08
C ALA A 53 17.29 -4.56 13.43
N LEU A 54 16.75 -4.54 12.20
CA LEU A 54 16.64 -5.73 11.35
C LEU A 54 18.01 -6.42 11.19
N GLY A 55 18.03 -7.75 11.33
CA GLY A 55 19.26 -8.55 11.31
C GLY A 55 20.12 -8.46 12.57
N ALA A 56 19.73 -7.67 13.57
CA ALA A 56 20.42 -7.51 14.86
C ALA A 56 19.52 -7.88 16.05
N GLY A 57 18.58 -8.81 15.86
CA GLY A 57 17.62 -9.22 16.89
C GLY A 57 16.29 -8.45 16.89
N GLY A 58 16.07 -7.61 15.88
CA GLY A 58 14.78 -6.97 15.63
C GLY A 58 13.64 -7.98 15.50
N ALA A 59 12.61 -7.82 16.32
CA ALA A 59 11.43 -8.67 16.35
C ALA A 59 10.24 -7.91 16.94
N PHE A 60 9.03 -8.41 16.69
CA PHE A 60 7.85 -7.99 17.44
C PHE A 60 7.93 -8.51 18.88
N ASP A 61 7.33 -7.76 19.80
CA ASP A 61 7.16 -8.20 21.18
C ASP A 61 6.17 -9.39 21.29
N SER A 62 5.77 -9.72 22.51
CA SER A 62 4.81 -10.79 22.79
C SER A 62 3.61 -10.23 23.52
N GLY A 63 2.42 -10.77 23.27
CA GLY A 63 1.22 -10.44 24.04
C GLY A 63 -0.02 -10.18 23.19
N GLU A 64 0.17 -9.82 21.92
CA GLU A 64 -0.92 -9.43 21.03
C GLU A 64 -1.07 -10.36 19.82
N GLY A 65 -1.87 -9.97 18.84
CA GLY A 65 -2.41 -10.82 17.81
C GLY A 65 -1.59 -10.76 16.52
N VAL A 66 -1.87 -11.71 15.63
CA VAL A 66 -1.39 -11.68 14.25
C VAL A 66 -2.52 -12.14 13.35
N LEU A 67 -2.78 -11.37 12.31
CA LEU A 67 -3.57 -11.77 11.15
C LEU A 67 -2.64 -12.38 10.12
N SER A 68 -2.88 -13.63 9.72
CA SER A 68 -2.23 -14.24 8.56
C SER A 68 -3.15 -14.12 7.36
N TRP A 69 -2.70 -13.40 6.34
CA TRP A 69 -3.42 -13.12 5.11
C TRP A 69 -2.74 -13.81 3.93
N THR A 70 -3.51 -14.58 3.15
CA THR A 70 -3.00 -15.25 1.94
C THR A 70 -3.89 -14.88 0.75
N LEU A 71 -3.29 -14.34 -0.30
CA LEU A 71 -3.99 -14.01 -1.54
C LEU A 71 -4.54 -15.27 -2.22
N SER A 72 -5.82 -15.25 -2.62
CA SER A 72 -6.44 -16.34 -3.39
C SER A 72 -6.30 -16.13 -4.89
N SER A 73 -6.11 -14.89 -5.33
CA SER A 73 -5.87 -14.47 -6.71
C SER A 73 -4.67 -13.51 -6.77
N ALA A 74 -4.14 -13.29 -7.98
CA ALA A 74 -3.17 -12.22 -8.18
C ALA A 74 -3.82 -10.85 -7.89
N LEU A 75 -3.08 -9.96 -7.25
CA LEU A 75 -3.49 -8.60 -6.93
C LEU A 75 -2.67 -7.63 -7.79
N SER A 76 -3.33 -6.85 -8.63
CA SER A 76 -2.63 -5.86 -9.45
C SER A 76 -2.20 -4.63 -8.64
N ALA A 77 -1.10 -4.00 -9.04
CA ALA A 77 -0.66 -2.72 -8.51
C ALA A 77 -1.80 -1.69 -8.56
N GLY A 78 -1.97 -0.96 -7.46
CA GLY A 78 -3.02 0.01 -7.22
C GLY A 78 -4.26 -0.54 -6.52
N SER A 79 -4.40 -1.86 -6.39
CA SER A 79 -5.57 -2.45 -5.73
C SER A 79 -5.61 -2.11 -4.24
N VAL A 80 -6.83 -2.00 -3.70
CA VAL A 80 -7.08 -1.75 -2.27
C VAL A 80 -7.86 -2.92 -1.68
N VAL A 81 -7.38 -3.47 -0.57
CA VAL A 81 -7.95 -4.61 0.14
C VAL A 81 -8.43 -4.18 1.52
N ARG A 82 -9.66 -4.54 1.88
CA ARG A 82 -10.27 -4.24 3.18
C ARG A 82 -10.18 -5.44 4.12
N PHE A 83 -9.87 -5.16 5.38
CA PHE A 83 -10.00 -6.05 6.52
C PHE A 83 -11.09 -5.51 7.46
N SER A 84 -11.89 -6.40 8.04
CA SER A 84 -12.98 -6.04 8.96
C SER A 84 -13.14 -7.07 10.07
N ALA A 85 -13.67 -6.62 11.21
CA ALA A 85 -13.91 -7.43 12.41
C ALA A 85 -12.66 -8.21 12.86
N VAL A 86 -11.49 -7.55 12.82
CA VAL A 86 -10.20 -8.18 13.13
C VAL A 86 -10.09 -8.59 14.61
N ASP A 87 -10.93 -8.02 15.45
CA ASP A 87 -11.17 -8.33 16.87
C ASP A 87 -12.02 -9.60 17.11
N SER A 88 -12.61 -10.20 16.07
CA SER A 88 -13.31 -11.49 16.16
C SER A 88 -12.72 -12.60 15.28
N ALA A 89 -12.22 -13.69 15.90
CA ALA A 89 -11.68 -14.84 15.16
C ALA A 89 -12.76 -15.56 14.32
N ALA A 90 -14.04 -15.40 14.69
CA ALA A 90 -15.16 -15.99 13.96
C ALA A 90 -15.63 -15.11 12.78
N ASN A 91 -15.44 -13.79 12.87
CA ASN A 91 -16.00 -12.84 11.91
C ASN A 91 -14.95 -12.13 11.07
N VAL A 92 -13.65 -12.26 11.39
CA VAL A 92 -12.57 -11.61 10.66
C VAL A 92 -12.66 -11.94 9.17
N ALA A 93 -12.63 -10.90 8.35
CA ALA A 93 -12.82 -11.02 6.92
C ALA A 93 -11.84 -10.13 6.15
N VAL A 94 -11.56 -10.53 4.91
CA VAL A 94 -10.73 -9.78 3.96
C VAL A 94 -11.42 -9.78 2.59
N SER A 95 -11.35 -8.67 1.86
CA SER A 95 -12.03 -8.54 0.56
C SER A 95 -11.36 -9.30 -0.59
N ASP A 96 -10.08 -9.66 -0.45
CA ASP A 96 -9.34 -10.52 -1.39
C ASP A 96 -8.46 -11.48 -0.59
N GLY A 97 -8.61 -12.78 -0.86
CA GLY A 97 -7.86 -13.82 -0.18
C GLY A 97 -8.55 -14.41 1.04
N THR A 98 -7.76 -15.06 1.87
CA THR A 98 -8.20 -15.65 3.14
C THR A 98 -7.42 -15.04 4.29
N VAL A 99 -8.09 -14.77 5.40
CA VAL A 99 -7.47 -14.25 6.61
C VAL A 99 -7.78 -15.17 7.80
N SER A 100 -6.81 -15.34 8.68
CA SER A 100 -7.00 -16.01 9.96
C SER A 100 -6.31 -15.23 11.06
N ARG A 101 -6.86 -15.28 12.28
CA ARG A 101 -6.27 -14.63 13.45
C ARG A 101 -5.66 -15.64 14.40
N SER A 102 -4.50 -15.28 14.93
CA SER A 102 -3.92 -15.86 16.15
C SER A 102 -3.81 -14.78 17.24
N GLY A 103 -3.96 -15.18 18.51
CA GLY A 103 -3.93 -14.24 19.64
C GLY A 103 -5.12 -13.27 19.68
N SER A 104 -4.95 -12.20 20.46
CA SER A 104 -5.90 -11.08 20.54
C SER A 104 -5.39 -9.96 19.66
N PHE A 105 -6.12 -9.65 18.59
CA PHE A 105 -5.85 -8.49 17.75
C PHE A 105 -6.99 -7.51 17.95
N SER A 106 -6.75 -6.28 18.36
CA SER A 106 -7.82 -5.27 18.51
C SER A 106 -7.25 -3.87 18.33
N LEU A 107 -8.02 -2.97 17.75
CA LEU A 107 -7.60 -1.60 17.44
C LEU A 107 -8.17 -0.63 18.47
N ALA A 108 -7.34 -0.21 19.42
CA ALA A 108 -7.68 0.85 20.34
C ALA A 108 -7.86 2.19 19.61
N GLN A 109 -8.67 3.09 20.18
CA GLN A 109 -8.90 4.42 19.60
C GLN A 109 -7.81 5.44 19.95
N THR A 110 -6.85 5.07 20.79
CA THR A 110 -5.74 5.91 21.25
C THR A 110 -4.50 5.06 21.48
N ASN A 111 -3.32 5.56 21.10
CA ASN A 111 -2.03 4.89 21.29
C ASN A 111 -2.07 3.45 20.75
N GLU A 112 -2.27 3.37 19.44
CA GLU A 112 -2.38 2.11 18.73
C GLU A 112 -1.43 2.12 17.53
N SER A 113 -0.90 0.96 17.21
CA SER A 113 -0.09 0.74 16.02
C SER A 113 -0.51 -0.54 15.32
N VAL A 114 -0.46 -0.51 14.00
CA VAL A 114 -0.68 -1.70 13.18
C VAL A 114 0.43 -1.77 12.15
N MET A 115 1.04 -2.95 12.03
CA MET A 115 2.17 -3.18 11.13
C MET A 115 1.88 -4.35 10.19
N LEU A 116 2.12 -4.12 8.90
CA LEU A 116 2.16 -5.14 7.88
C LEU A 116 3.59 -5.64 7.76
N TYR A 117 3.78 -6.96 7.70
CA TYR A 117 5.07 -7.58 7.51
C TYR A 117 4.96 -8.87 6.70
N ARG A 118 6.11 -9.42 6.34
CA ARG A 118 6.24 -10.76 5.76
C ARG A 118 7.40 -11.53 6.39
N ASP A 119 7.47 -12.82 6.15
CA ASP A 119 8.69 -13.59 6.38
C ASP A 119 9.80 -13.11 5.40
N ASP A 120 11.03 -13.04 5.87
CA ASP A 120 12.17 -12.62 5.06
C ASP A 120 12.71 -13.71 4.11
N GLY A 121 12.23 -14.95 4.25
CA GLY A 121 12.62 -16.13 3.49
C GLY A 121 13.70 -16.97 4.16
N VAL A 122 14.22 -16.55 5.31
CA VAL A 122 15.26 -17.25 6.09
C VAL A 122 14.86 -17.44 7.56
N GLY A 123 13.57 -17.26 7.89
CA GLY A 123 13.01 -17.44 9.23
C GLY A 123 13.02 -16.18 10.10
N GLY A 124 13.25 -15.01 9.51
CA GLY A 124 13.09 -13.70 10.14
C GLY A 124 11.83 -12.98 9.66
N VAL A 125 11.62 -11.76 10.18
CA VAL A 125 10.48 -10.91 9.82
C VAL A 125 10.95 -9.63 9.14
N LEU A 126 10.21 -9.20 8.12
CA LEU A 126 10.46 -7.96 7.40
C LEU A 126 9.21 -7.06 7.45
N PRO A 127 9.21 -5.99 8.26
CA PRO A 127 8.18 -4.96 8.23
C PRO A 127 8.09 -4.31 6.84
N LEU A 128 6.86 -4.02 6.40
CA LEU A 128 6.57 -3.48 5.06
C LEU A 128 5.87 -2.13 5.12
N ALA A 129 4.94 -1.96 6.07
CA ALA A 129 4.20 -0.73 6.31
C ALA A 129 3.74 -0.67 7.76
N ALA A 130 3.54 0.54 8.28
CA ALA A 130 2.92 0.75 9.57
C ALA A 130 2.00 1.97 9.53
N LEU A 131 0.92 1.90 10.31
CA LEU A 131 0.09 3.03 10.64
C LEU A 131 -0.08 3.04 12.15
N GLY A 132 0.01 4.21 12.76
CA GLY A 132 -0.26 4.33 14.18
C GLY A 132 -0.65 5.74 14.57
N TYR A 133 -1.15 5.85 15.80
CA TYR A 133 -1.68 7.11 16.29
C TYR A 133 -1.61 7.25 17.80
N GLY A 134 -1.48 8.50 18.22
CA GLY A 134 -1.23 8.85 19.61
C GLY A 134 0.20 9.36 19.80
N THR A 135 0.79 9.12 20.96
CA THR A 135 2.09 9.70 21.34
C THR A 135 3.23 8.69 21.38
N SER A 136 2.95 7.39 21.38
CA SER A 136 3.94 6.31 21.52
C SER A 136 4.40 5.71 20.18
N PHE A 137 3.70 5.98 19.08
CA PHE A 137 3.93 5.28 17.81
C PHE A 137 5.40 5.31 17.32
N ALA A 138 6.08 6.45 17.48
CA ALA A 138 7.48 6.56 17.06
C ALA A 138 8.42 5.59 17.80
N SER A 139 8.17 5.31 19.09
CA SER A 139 8.92 4.30 19.84
C SER A 139 8.51 2.87 19.48
N GLU A 140 7.24 2.66 19.11
CA GLU A 140 6.70 1.33 18.78
C GLU A 140 7.27 0.80 17.46
N ILE A 141 7.73 1.67 16.55
CA ILE A 141 8.36 1.27 15.28
C ILE A 141 9.89 1.43 15.25
N ALA A 142 10.52 1.91 16.32
CA ALA A 142 11.95 2.24 16.30
C ALA A 142 12.82 1.00 16.00
N GLY A 143 13.72 1.06 15.02
CA GLY A 143 14.56 -0.06 14.59
C GLY A 143 13.89 -1.00 13.58
N SER A 144 12.60 -0.80 13.25
CA SER A 144 11.88 -1.62 12.27
C SER A 144 12.26 -1.31 10.82
N GLY A 145 12.86 -0.15 10.56
CA GLY A 145 13.13 0.37 9.22
C GLY A 145 11.94 1.08 8.57
N LEU A 146 10.84 1.29 9.31
CA LEU A 146 9.64 1.98 8.83
C LEU A 146 9.56 3.46 9.21
N GLU A 147 10.53 4.00 9.93
CA GLU A 147 10.46 5.33 10.56
C GLU A 147 10.21 6.48 9.56
N ALA A 148 10.67 6.32 8.31
CA ALA A 148 10.48 7.29 7.24
C ALA A 148 9.29 6.99 6.31
N LYS A 149 8.61 5.85 6.51
CA LYS A 149 7.57 5.32 5.60
C LYS A 149 6.26 4.96 6.29
N ALA A 150 6.20 5.06 7.61
CA ALA A 150 4.99 4.84 8.40
C ALA A 150 4.07 6.07 8.39
N THR A 151 2.77 5.83 8.44
CA THR A 151 1.77 6.90 8.61
C THR A 151 1.51 7.13 10.09
N ALA A 152 1.83 8.32 10.60
CA ALA A 152 1.63 8.70 12.00
C ALA A 152 0.50 9.74 12.14
N LEU A 153 -0.63 9.36 12.74
CA LEU A 153 -1.73 10.30 13.01
C LEU A 153 -1.70 10.77 14.48
N GLY A 154 -2.04 12.03 14.75
CA GLY A 154 -2.06 12.55 16.12
C GLY A 154 -3.34 12.18 16.90
N GLY A 155 -3.24 11.99 18.22
CA GLY A 155 -4.41 11.93 19.12
C GLY A 155 -5.34 10.72 18.93
N THR A 156 -6.62 10.89 19.25
CA THR A 156 -7.65 9.84 19.13
C THR A 156 -8.07 9.63 17.68
N VAL A 157 -8.13 8.38 17.25
CA VAL A 157 -8.65 7.94 15.94
C VAL A 157 -9.80 6.97 16.20
N LYS A 158 -11.00 7.30 15.72
CA LYS A 158 -12.10 6.34 15.58
C LYS A 158 -12.18 5.80 14.16
N PHE A 159 -12.00 6.69 13.19
CA PHE A 159 -11.89 6.39 11.77
C PHE A 159 -10.88 7.35 11.14
N ALA A 160 -10.05 6.87 10.23
CA ALA A 160 -9.22 7.72 9.39
C ALA A 160 -9.03 7.08 8.01
N GLU A 161 -8.92 7.91 6.98
CA GLU A 161 -8.65 7.45 5.62
C GLU A 161 -7.79 8.42 4.83
N TYR A 162 -7.02 7.88 3.90
CA TYR A 162 -6.25 8.65 2.94
C TYR A 162 -7.18 9.29 1.90
N THR A 163 -7.12 10.62 1.82
CA THR A 163 -7.93 11.49 0.96
C THR A 163 -7.15 12.20 -0.14
N GLY A 164 -5.82 12.01 -0.16
CA GLY A 164 -4.97 12.57 -1.21
C GLY A 164 -5.19 11.93 -2.58
N ASP A 165 -4.39 12.36 -3.55
CA ASP A 165 -4.50 11.87 -4.93
C ASP A 165 -4.24 10.36 -5.03
N ARG A 166 -5.02 9.71 -5.90
CA ARG A 166 -4.92 8.29 -6.25
C ARG A 166 -4.75 8.06 -7.75
N SER A 167 -4.63 9.10 -8.57
CA SER A 167 -4.80 8.95 -10.02
C SER A 167 -3.74 9.62 -10.90
N SER A 168 -2.98 10.58 -10.37
CA SER A 168 -2.14 11.47 -11.16
C SER A 168 -0.63 11.20 -11.03
N ALA A 169 -0.20 10.25 -10.18
CA ALA A 169 1.22 9.95 -10.07
C ALA A 169 1.78 9.34 -11.38
N GLY A 170 3.01 9.70 -11.71
CA GLY A 170 3.74 9.12 -12.85
C GLY A 170 4.19 7.67 -12.63
N GLY A 171 3.99 7.12 -11.44
CA GLY A 171 4.31 5.76 -11.05
C GLY A 171 3.82 5.46 -9.63
N PHE A 172 3.59 4.18 -9.32
CA PHE A 172 3.00 3.79 -8.03
C PHE A 172 3.89 4.12 -6.82
N GLY A 173 5.22 4.13 -6.99
CA GLY A 173 6.16 4.51 -5.92
C GLY A 173 5.95 5.93 -5.37
N GLY A 174 5.32 6.84 -6.15
CA GLY A 174 5.00 8.18 -5.68
C GLY A 174 3.89 8.22 -4.62
N TYR A 175 2.98 7.22 -4.61
CA TYR A 175 1.86 7.21 -3.67
C TYR A 175 2.28 6.85 -2.25
N ALA A 176 3.30 6.02 -2.06
CA ALA A 176 3.78 5.65 -0.72
C ALA A 176 4.20 6.89 0.10
N GLU A 177 4.79 7.90 -0.55
CA GLU A 177 5.16 9.16 0.09
C GLU A 177 3.93 9.99 0.46
N SER A 178 2.96 10.13 -0.45
CA SER A 178 1.72 10.85 -0.18
C SER A 178 0.87 10.19 0.90
N VAL A 179 0.79 8.86 0.92
CA VAL A 179 0.07 8.10 1.96
C VAL A 179 0.76 8.21 3.31
N GLY A 180 2.10 8.31 3.33
CA GLY A 180 2.88 8.56 4.54
C GLY A 180 2.67 9.96 5.14
N ASP A 181 2.20 10.94 4.36
CA ASP A 181 1.96 12.31 4.83
C ASP A 181 0.60 12.42 5.56
N PRO A 182 0.59 12.67 6.90
CA PRO A 182 -0.65 12.81 7.67
C PRO A 182 -1.54 13.98 7.22
N SER A 183 -0.99 14.96 6.50
CA SER A 183 -1.78 16.07 5.95
C SER A 183 -2.78 15.63 4.87
N GLN A 184 -2.54 14.46 4.26
CA GLN A 184 -3.40 13.88 3.22
C GLN A 184 -4.51 12.99 3.79
N TRP A 185 -4.67 12.93 5.12
CA TRP A 185 -5.64 12.07 5.80
C TRP A 185 -6.80 12.86 6.41
N ALA A 186 -8.01 12.35 6.22
CA ALA A 186 -9.17 12.76 6.99
C ALA A 186 -9.32 11.83 8.20
N LYS A 187 -9.69 12.40 9.36
CA LYS A 187 -9.84 11.65 10.61
C LYS A 187 -11.07 12.12 11.39
N LEU A 188 -11.77 11.15 11.96
CA LEU A 188 -12.84 11.35 12.93
C LEU A 188 -12.39 10.83 14.30
N SER A 189 -12.51 11.68 15.32
CA SER A 189 -12.11 11.37 16.71
C SER A 189 -13.31 11.22 17.66
N SER A 190 -14.53 11.43 17.17
CA SER A 190 -15.77 11.41 17.95
C SER A 190 -16.94 10.92 17.09
N GLY A 191 -18.10 10.72 17.73
CA GLY A 191 -19.28 10.12 17.08
C GLY A 191 -19.23 8.60 17.02
N ASP A 192 -20.28 8.01 16.45
CA ASP A 192 -20.33 6.59 16.10
C ASP A 192 -19.99 6.44 14.61
N VAL A 193 -18.91 5.70 14.35
CA VAL A 193 -18.38 5.44 13.00
C VAL A 193 -18.16 3.95 12.76
N SER A 194 -18.73 3.09 13.62
CA SER A 194 -18.59 1.63 13.54
C SER A 194 -19.06 1.03 12.22
N LEU A 195 -19.99 1.70 11.52
CA LEU A 195 -20.52 1.29 10.21
C LEU A 195 -19.92 2.06 9.03
N MET A 196 -18.97 2.97 9.27
CA MET A 196 -18.36 3.77 8.22
C MET A 196 -17.42 2.90 7.37
N ALA A 197 -17.71 2.82 6.06
CA ALA A 197 -16.86 2.09 5.13
C ALA A 197 -15.70 2.97 4.64
N PRO A 198 -14.46 2.46 4.59
CA PRO A 198 -13.32 3.18 4.05
C PRO A 198 -13.40 3.31 2.52
N ASN A 199 -12.72 4.33 1.97
CA ASN A 199 -12.55 4.50 0.54
C ASN A 199 -11.64 3.40 -0.07
N LEU A 200 -12.26 2.49 -0.82
CA LEU A 200 -11.59 1.39 -1.52
C LEU A 200 -11.25 1.69 -2.99
N THR A 201 -11.30 2.96 -3.40
CA THR A 201 -10.94 3.35 -4.78
C THR A 201 -9.49 2.98 -5.07
N ALA A 202 -9.28 2.22 -6.15
CA ALA A 202 -7.95 1.81 -6.59
C ALA A 202 -7.08 3.02 -6.96
N PHE A 203 -5.78 2.87 -6.77
CA PHE A 203 -4.80 3.81 -7.28
C PHE A 203 -4.53 3.51 -8.75
N THR A 204 -4.33 4.54 -9.55
CA THR A 204 -3.96 4.46 -10.96
C THR A 204 -2.76 5.36 -11.21
N VAL A 205 -1.93 5.01 -12.19
CA VAL A 205 -0.86 5.90 -12.65
C VAL A 205 -1.26 6.55 -13.95
N MET A 206 -0.75 7.76 -14.21
CA MET A 206 -0.91 8.33 -15.54
C MET A 206 -0.21 7.41 -16.54
N ALA A 207 -0.93 7.03 -17.60
CA ALA A 207 -0.28 6.36 -18.71
C ALA A 207 0.83 7.29 -19.24
N PRO A 208 2.04 6.77 -19.53
CA PRO A 208 3.09 7.60 -20.11
C PRO A 208 2.54 8.29 -21.36
N VAL A 209 2.52 9.63 -21.33
CA VAL A 209 2.08 10.43 -22.46
C VAL A 209 3.05 10.13 -23.60
N PRO A 210 2.59 9.62 -24.76
CA PRO A 210 3.48 9.38 -25.88
C PRO A 210 4.13 10.71 -26.28
N GLU A 211 5.46 10.77 -26.25
CA GLU A 211 6.17 12.02 -26.51
C GLU A 211 5.82 12.55 -27.92
N PRO A 212 5.57 13.86 -28.07
CA PRO A 212 5.19 14.48 -29.34
C PRO A 212 6.27 14.31 -30.43
N GLU A 213 7.49 13.94 -30.05
CA GLU A 213 8.60 13.66 -30.95
C GLU A 213 8.30 12.53 -31.93
N THR A 214 7.49 11.53 -31.56
CA THR A 214 7.12 10.44 -32.47
C THR A 214 6.27 10.95 -33.64
N TYR A 215 5.37 11.91 -33.40
CA TYR A 215 4.55 12.51 -34.45
C TYR A 215 5.34 13.51 -35.29
N ALA A 216 6.20 14.32 -34.65
CA ALA A 216 7.09 15.24 -35.36
C ALA A 216 8.10 14.50 -36.25
N MET A 217 8.68 13.40 -35.78
CA MET A 217 9.61 12.56 -36.56
C MET A 217 8.91 11.75 -37.64
N LEU A 218 7.68 11.27 -37.39
CA LEU A 218 6.85 10.64 -38.42
C LEU A 218 6.51 11.65 -39.54
N LEU A 219 6.08 12.86 -39.16
CA LEU A 219 5.76 13.92 -40.12
C LEU A 219 7.00 14.44 -40.85
N ALA A 220 8.14 14.59 -40.15
CA ALA A 220 9.42 14.92 -40.77
C ALA A 220 9.88 13.83 -41.74
N GLY A 221 9.75 12.55 -41.36
CA GLY A 221 10.02 11.41 -42.21
C GLY A 221 9.14 11.39 -43.47
N LEU A 222 7.84 11.59 -43.32
CA LEU A 222 6.88 11.72 -44.43
C LEU A 222 7.20 12.92 -45.33
N GLY A 223 7.62 14.05 -44.74
CA GLY A 223 8.07 15.23 -45.47
C GLY A 223 9.30 14.95 -46.33
N VAL A 224 10.31 14.26 -45.78
CA VAL A 224 11.52 13.85 -46.52
C VAL A 224 11.18 12.89 -47.66
N VAL A 225 10.35 11.88 -47.41
CA VAL A 225 9.91 10.91 -48.45
C VAL A 225 9.15 11.61 -49.57
N SER A 226 8.27 12.55 -49.22
CA SER A 226 7.51 13.34 -50.20
C SER A 226 8.42 14.22 -51.06
N ALA A 227 9.46 14.83 -50.46
CA ALA A 227 10.45 15.62 -51.20
C ALA A 227 11.30 14.78 -52.16
N VAL A 228 11.73 13.58 -51.73
CA VAL A 228 12.48 12.63 -52.58
C VAL A 228 11.61 12.13 -53.74
N ALA A 229 10.35 11.76 -53.48
CA ALA A 229 9.40 11.33 -54.50
C ALA A 229 9.11 12.44 -55.54
N ARG A 230 9.01 13.70 -55.11
CA ARG A 230 8.85 14.84 -56.00
C ARG A 230 10.06 15.05 -56.91
N ARG A 231 11.28 14.92 -56.38
CA ARG A 231 12.52 15.11 -57.16
C ARG A 231 12.67 14.10 -58.29
N ARG A 232 12.20 12.86 -58.10
CA ARG A 232 12.24 11.80 -59.12
C ARG A 232 11.32 12.07 -60.32
N LYS A 233 10.24 12.83 -60.15
CA LYS A 233 9.32 13.17 -61.25
C LYS A 233 9.84 14.28 -62.18
N HIS A 234 10.88 15.01 -61.78
CA HIS A 234 11.46 16.10 -62.57
C HIS A 234 12.72 15.69 -63.36
N VAL A 235 13.12 14.42 -63.31
CA VAL A 235 14.29 13.86 -64.03
C VAL A 235 13.85 12.80 -65.06
N GLY A 236 12.65 12.95 -65.62
CA GLY A 236 12.10 12.11 -66.68
C GLY A 236 11.72 12.95 -67.88
#